data_AF-A0A0G1FY95-F1
#
_entry.id   AF-A0A0G1FY95-F1
#
_cell.length_a   1.000
_cell.length_b   1.000
_cell.length_c   1.000
_cell.angle_alpha   90.00
_cell.angle_beta   90.00
_cell.angle_gamma   90.00
#
_symmetry.space_group_name_H-M   'P 1'
#
loop_
_entity.id
_entity.type
_entity.pdbx_description
1 polymer ?
#
loop_
_entity_poly.entity_id
_entity_poly.type
_entity_poly.pdbx_seq_one_letter_code
_entity_poly.pdbx_strand_id
1 'polypeptide(L)'
;MTRTNCTSWFVEPLNSHTNEAISAFLNGDPSLCQERKDARGKTHKVWECAPDQIRMIESEKRKNGNLKFRIMNTAGRDRPIKNFPFAFSSKPKKRNKKPAAN
;
A
#
# COMPACT_ATOMS: atom_id res chain seq x y z
N MET A 1 29.48 -5.24 -6.73
CA MET A 1 28.57 -4.58 -5.77
C MET A 1 27.14 -4.94 -6.15
N THR A 2 26.56 -5.95 -5.51
CA THR A 2 25.15 -6.28 -5.67
C THR A 2 24.33 -5.05 -5.25
N ARG A 3 23.73 -4.36 -6.22
CA ARG A 3 22.74 -3.30 -5.95
C ARG A 3 21.57 -4.01 -5.28
N THR A 4 21.62 -4.14 -3.96
CA THR A 4 20.45 -4.48 -3.16
C THR A 4 19.46 -3.38 -3.47
N ASN A 5 18.51 -3.65 -4.37
CA ASN A 5 17.45 -2.72 -4.69
C ASN A 5 16.62 -2.56 -3.41
N CYS A 6 17.04 -1.64 -2.54
CA CYS A 6 16.33 -1.29 -1.31
C CYS A 6 14.97 -0.73 -1.70
N THR A 7 14.02 -1.65 -1.84
CA THR A 7 12.64 -1.33 -2.18
C THR A 7 11.95 -1.00 -0.88
N SER A 8 11.84 0.29 -0.56
CA SER A 8 11.03 0.74 0.56
C SER A 8 9.55 0.62 0.18
N TRP A 9 8.77 0.15 1.14
CA TRP A 9 7.34 0.02 1.00
C TRP A 9 6.63 1.02 1.89
N PHE A 10 5.51 1.51 1.39
CA PHE A 10 4.75 2.56 2.04
C PHE A 10 3.26 2.23 2.03
N VAL A 11 2.56 2.66 3.06
CA VAL A 11 1.10 2.52 3.17
C VAL A 11 0.47 3.89 3.39
N GLU A 12 -0.44 4.26 2.49
CA GLU A 12 -1.28 5.47 2.60
C GLU A 12 -2.64 5.07 3.18
N PRO A 13 -3.02 5.52 4.39
CA PRO A 13 -4.37 5.39 4.89
C PRO A 13 -5.31 6.34 4.12
N LEU A 14 -6.48 5.84 3.71
CA LEU A 14 -7.48 6.62 2.97
C LEU A 14 -8.63 7.12 3.87
N ASN A 15 -8.65 6.72 5.14
CA ASN A 15 -9.57 7.23 6.17
C ASN A 15 -8.90 7.26 7.55
N SER A 16 -9.46 8.03 8.49
CA SER A 16 -8.90 8.20 9.83
C SER A 16 -8.84 6.88 10.61
N HIS A 17 -9.88 6.04 10.49
CA HIS A 17 -9.92 4.73 11.13
C HIS A 17 -8.76 3.81 10.68
N THR A 18 -8.42 3.82 9.40
CA THR A 18 -7.28 3.03 8.89
C THR A 18 -5.95 3.64 9.32
N ASN A 19 -5.86 4.96 9.47
CA ASN A 19 -4.67 5.60 10.00
C ASN A 19 -4.40 5.18 11.46
N GLU A 20 -5.43 5.18 12.31
CA GLU A 20 -5.33 4.70 13.69
C GLU A 20 -4.93 3.23 13.74
N ALA A 21 -5.59 2.37 12.97
CA ALA A 21 -5.25 0.96 12.90
C ALA A 21 -3.79 0.74 12.46
N ILE A 22 -3.33 1.42 11.40
CA ILE A 22 -1.95 1.31 10.93
C ILE A 22 -0.96 1.82 11.98
N SER A 23 -1.24 2.96 12.63
CA SER A 23 -0.37 3.48 13.70
C SER A 23 -0.23 2.50 14.86
N ALA A 24 -1.34 1.84 15.25
CA ALA A 24 -1.34 0.78 16.25
C ALA A 24 -0.52 -0.44 15.79
N PHE A 25 -0.66 -0.86 14.53
CA PHE A 25 0.11 -1.98 13.97
C PHE A 25 1.61 -1.72 13.93
N LEU A 26 2.00 -0.48 13.66
CA LEU A 26 3.40 -0.09 13.56
C LEU A 26 4.00 0.21 14.93
N ASN A 27 3.21 0.19 16.02
CA ASN A 27 3.58 0.77 17.33
C ASN A 27 4.24 2.14 17.16
N GLY A 28 3.80 2.88 16.14
CA GLY A 28 4.43 4.09 15.67
C GLY A 28 3.59 5.30 16.05
N ASP A 29 4.25 6.36 16.48
CA ASP A 29 3.57 7.63 16.71
C ASP A 29 3.00 8.15 15.37
N PRO A 30 1.74 8.61 15.29
CA PRO A 30 1.14 9.18 14.08
C PRO A 30 1.95 10.33 13.47
N SER A 31 2.82 10.98 14.25
CA SER A 31 3.78 11.98 13.77
C SER A 31 4.92 11.43 12.92
N LEU A 32 5.15 10.11 12.90
CA LEU A 32 6.14 9.44 12.04
C LEU A 32 5.67 9.22 10.60
N CYS A 33 4.45 9.64 10.28
CA CYS A 33 3.91 9.59 8.92
C CYS A 33 4.75 10.49 8.00
N GLN A 34 5.32 9.91 6.95
CA GLN A 34 6.19 10.61 6.01
C GLN A 34 5.40 11.20 4.86
N GLU A 35 5.77 12.40 4.42
CA GLU A 35 5.26 12.98 3.19
C GLU A 35 6.14 12.56 2.02
N ARG A 36 5.54 11.88 1.03
CA ARG A 36 6.24 11.40 -0.17
C ARG A 36 5.49 11.85 -1.41
N LYS A 37 6.23 12.21 -2.45
CA LYS A 37 5.65 12.62 -3.74
C LYS A 37 5.59 11.46 -4.71
N ASP A 38 4.47 11.36 -5.42
CA ASP A 38 4.33 10.45 -6.56
C ASP A 38 5.02 11.00 -7.82
N ALA A 39 5.02 10.22 -8.90
CA ALA A 39 5.59 10.63 -10.18
C ALA A 39 4.84 11.79 -10.86
N ARG A 40 3.66 12.17 -10.36
CA ARG A 40 2.85 13.30 -10.84
C ARG A 40 3.04 14.55 -9.97
N GLY A 41 3.91 14.49 -8.96
CA GLY A 41 4.15 15.60 -8.03
C GLY A 41 3.12 15.72 -6.91
N LYS A 42 2.18 14.78 -6.78
CA LYS A 42 1.20 14.76 -5.69
C LYS A 42 1.86 14.28 -4.41
N THR A 43 1.68 15.04 -3.33
CA THR A 43 2.13 14.64 -1.99
C THR A 43 1.13 13.67 -1.36
N HIS A 44 1.66 12.61 -0.75
CA HIS A 44 0.93 11.59 -0.02
C HIS A 44 1.50 11.46 1.39
N LYS A 45 0.61 11.32 2.37
CA LYS A 45 0.98 10.98 3.76
C LYS A 45 1.02 9.47 3.87
N VAL A 46 2.22 8.93 4.04
CA VAL A 46 2.47 7.50 3.97
C VAL A 46 3.29 7.02 5.17
N TRP A 47 3.01 5.80 5.58
CA TRP A 47 3.79 5.09 6.59
C TRP A 47 4.82 4.22 5.92
N GLU A 48 6.09 4.35 6.27
CA GLU A 48 7.11 3.41 5.84
C GLU A 48 6.96 2.11 6.64
N CYS A 49 6.85 0.99 5.94
CA CYS A 49 6.58 -0.31 6.55
C CYS A 49 7.51 -1.37 5.97
N ALA A 50 7.87 -2.36 6.78
CA ALA A 50 8.48 -3.58 6.30
C ALA A 50 7.46 -4.42 5.48
N PRO A 51 7.92 -5.23 4.52
CA PRO A 51 7.06 -6.13 3.74
C PRO A 51 6.17 -7.03 4.62
N ASP A 52 6.67 -7.50 5.76
CA ASP A 52 5.92 -8.35 6.69
C ASP A 52 4.79 -7.60 7.40
N GLN A 53 4.99 -6.33 7.75
CA GLN A 53 3.95 -5.48 8.34
C GLN A 53 2.81 -5.23 7.34
N ILE A 54 3.14 -5.07 6.06
CA ILE A 54 2.13 -4.92 5.00
C ILE A 54 1.24 -6.18 4.91
N ARG A 55 1.85 -7.37 4.99
CA ARG A 55 1.11 -8.64 5.02
C ARG A 55 0.19 -8.74 6.23
N MET A 56 0.61 -8.24 7.39
CA MET A 56 -0.22 -8.21 8.60
C MET A 56 -1.41 -7.26 8.45
N ILE A 57 -1.18 -6.00 8.06
CA ILE A 57 -2.24 -4.99 7.85
C ILE A 57 -3.27 -5.50 6.84
N GLU A 58 -2.82 -6.19 5.80
CA GLU A 58 -3.70 -6.76 4.81
C GLU A 58 -4.46 -7.99 5.29
N SER A 59 -3.82 -8.85 6.08
CA SER A 59 -4.52 -9.96 6.74
C SER A 59 -5.64 -9.43 7.64
N GLU A 60 -5.40 -8.32 8.34
CA GLU A 60 -6.42 -7.65 9.15
C GLU A 60 -7.54 -7.06 8.29
N LYS A 61 -7.20 -6.44 7.16
CA LYS A 61 -8.21 -5.97 6.20
C LYS A 61 -9.11 -7.09 5.70
N ARG A 62 -8.57 -8.30 5.50
CA ARG A 62 -9.38 -9.46 5.08
C ARG A 62 -10.32 -9.93 6.19
N LYS A 63 -9.88 -9.86 7.44
CA LYS A 63 -10.69 -10.24 8.61
C LYS A 63 -11.79 -9.22 8.89
N ASN A 64 -11.46 -7.93 8.94
CA ASN A 64 -12.37 -6.88 9.38
C ASN A 64 -13.07 -6.12 8.25
N GLY A 65 -12.60 -6.26 6.99
CA GLY A 65 -13.21 -5.65 5.80
C GLY A 65 -13.16 -4.11 5.70
N ASN A 66 -12.91 -3.41 6.80
CA ASN A 66 -13.12 -1.96 6.93
C ASN A 66 -11.86 -1.10 6.71
N LEU A 67 -10.70 -1.71 6.49
CA LEU A 67 -9.45 -0.97 6.27
C LEU A 67 -9.32 -0.50 4.81
N LYS A 68 -9.25 0.82 4.64
CA LYS A 68 -9.05 1.50 3.35
C LYS A 68 -7.66 2.12 3.33
N PHE A 69 -6.73 1.45 2.64
CA PHE A 69 -5.37 1.93 2.42
C PHE A 69 -4.90 1.64 1.01
N ARG A 70 -3.84 2.34 0.59
CA ARG A 70 -3.12 2.12 -0.65
C ARG A 70 -1.67 1.75 -0.34
N ILE A 71 -1.18 0.71 -0.99
CA ILE A 71 0.23 0.30 -0.88
C ILE A 71 1.00 0.98 -2.00
N MET A 72 2.14 1.53 -1.66
CA MET A 72 3.07 2.14 -2.60
C MET A 72 4.47 1.59 -2.36
N ASN A 73 5.31 1.63 -3.37
CA ASN A 73 6.71 1.30 -3.22
C ASN A 73 7.59 2.29 -3.97
N THR A 74 8.88 2.27 -3.66
CA THR A 74 9.88 3.01 -4.42
C THR A 74 11.09 2.12 -4.70
N ALA A 75 11.72 2.32 -5.86
CA ALA A 75 12.93 1.59 -6.25
C ALA A 75 14.22 2.26 -5.75
N GLY A 76 14.12 3.21 -4.80
CA GLY A 76 15.26 3.88 -4.19
C GLY A 76 14.84 5.09 -3.34
N ARG A 77 15.73 5.53 -2.44
CA ARG A 77 15.45 6.55 -1.41
C ARG A 77 14.87 7.86 -1.96
N ASP A 78 15.33 8.29 -3.15
CA ASP A 78 14.94 9.56 -3.79
C ASP A 78 14.00 9.38 -5.00
N ARG A 79 13.52 8.16 -5.25
CA ARG A 79 12.60 7.93 -6.37
C ARG A 79 11.15 8.21 -5.95
N PRO A 80 10.33 8.76 -6.87
CA PRO A 80 8.92 8.97 -6.60
C PRO A 80 8.24 7.66 -6.26
N ILE A 81 7.37 7.70 -5.26
CA ILE A 81 6.58 6.53 -4.89
C ILE A 81 5.64 6.18 -6.04
N LYS A 82 5.45 4.89 -6.27
CA LYS A 82 4.51 4.37 -7.25
C LYS A 82 3.43 3.62 -6.53
N ASN A 83 2.19 3.85 -6.94
CA ASN A 83 1.09 2.98 -6.52
C ASN A 83 1.46 1.56 -6.91
N PHE A 84 1.39 0.64 -5.95
CA PHE A 84 1.62 -0.77 -6.19
C PHE A 84 0.25 -1.45 -6.18
N PRO A 85 -0.48 -1.45 -7.32
CA PRO A 85 -1.75 -2.11 -7.41
C PRO A 85 -1.49 -3.63 -7.36
N PHE A 86 -1.58 -4.18 -6.15
CA PHE A 86 -1.76 -5.60 -5.81
C PHE A 86 -0.54 -6.53 -5.76
N ALA A 87 -0.50 -7.34 -4.70
CA ALA A 87 0.01 -8.72 -4.74
C ALA A 87 -0.91 -9.75 -4.07
N PHE A 88 -1.90 -9.35 -3.25
CA PHE A 88 -2.52 -10.31 -2.35
C PHE A 88 -4.05 -10.41 -2.43
N SER A 89 -4.76 -9.44 -2.98
CA SER A 89 -6.20 -9.60 -3.21
C SER A 89 -6.42 -10.53 -4.41
N SER A 90 -6.58 -11.82 -4.14
CA SER A 90 -7.15 -12.81 -5.03
C SER A 90 -8.59 -12.44 -5.39
N LYS A 91 -8.79 -11.49 -6.30
CA LYS A 91 -10.05 -11.39 -7.03
C LYS A 91 -9.75 -11.69 -8.48
N PRO A 92 -10.05 -12.91 -8.97
CA PRO A 92 -9.94 -13.19 -10.40
C PRO A 92 -10.86 -12.19 -11.12
N LYS A 93 -10.30 -11.43 -12.06
CA LYS A 93 -11.10 -10.66 -13.01
C LYS A 93 -12.03 -11.66 -13.70
N LYS A 94 -13.32 -11.66 -13.36
CA LYS A 94 -14.34 -12.31 -14.17
C LYS A 94 -14.29 -11.65 -15.55
N ARG A 95 -13.63 -12.33 -16.49
CA ARG A 95 -13.61 -11.99 -17.90
C ARG A 95 -15.00 -12.30 -18.41
N ASN A 96 -15.91 -11.31 -18.42
CA ASN A 96 -17.20 -11.47 -19.09
C ASN A 96 -16.91 -11.70 -20.58
N LYS A 97 -16.97 -12.96 -21.01
CA LYS A 97 -17.06 -13.32 -22.43
C LYS A 97 -18.34 -12.66 -22.94
N LYS A 98 -18.24 -11.79 -23.95
CA LYS A 98 -19.40 -11.36 -24.73
C LYS A 98 -20.11 -12.63 -25.25
N PRO A 99 -21.44 -12.75 -25.17
CA PRO A 99 -22.13 -13.82 -25.88
C PRO A 99 -21.95 -13.59 -27.39
N ALA A 100 -21.55 -14.64 -28.10
CA ALA A 100 -21.59 -14.66 -29.55
C ALA A 100 -23.08 -14.64 -29.96
N ALA A 101 -23.47 -13.64 -30.73
CA ALA A 101 -24.77 -13.62 -31.39
C ALA A 101 -24.76 -14.67 -32.50
N ASN A 102 -25.82 -15.48 -32.55
CA ASN A 102 -26.16 -16.38 -33.66
C ASN A 102 -27.08 -15.61 -34.62
#